data_AF-A0A9X4LK40-F1
#
_entry.id   AF-A0A9X4LK40-F1
#
_cell.length_a   1.000
_cell.length_b   1.000
_cell.length_c   1.000
_cell.angle_alpha   90.00
_cell.angle_beta   90.00
_cell.angle_gamma   90.00
#
_symmetry.space_group_name_H-M   'P 1'
#
loop_
_entity.id
_entity.type
_entity.pdbx_description
1 polymer ?
#
loop_
_entity_poly.entity_id
_entity_poly.type
_entity_poly.pdbx_seq_one_letter_code
_entity_poly.pdbx_strand_id
1 'polypeptide(L)'
;MPIPLIAAAQPAIASRLAQKGLDLLSGVFRGPPGQGAAEMAQLIHDQTGIDINDAAENKLGDAQWARLKQFEFDGQSKLLALRQQGDGDRIELERIAAADRANARQMQEAAMANQDPWVRRFIYVYASVITLLTFAFIFVAAFGPRYEANDPRSRVIDTVLGFLLGVSLSAIIQYFFGSSAGSKAKDDRIGDAMRAQTQALRADPSRDRGGRP
;
A
#
# COMPACT_ATOMS: atom_id res chain seq x y z
N MET A 1 -35.03 6.07 -5.84
CA MET A 1 -34.46 7.44 -5.75
C MET A 1 -33.58 7.44 -4.50
N PRO A 2 -32.37 8.04 -4.52
CA PRO A 2 -31.54 8.09 -3.31
C PRO A 2 -32.32 8.82 -2.21
N ILE A 3 -32.37 8.25 -1.00
CA ILE A 3 -32.98 8.94 0.14
C ILE A 3 -32.12 10.16 0.43
N PRO A 4 -32.68 11.39 0.40
CA PRO A 4 -31.91 12.56 0.72
C PRO A 4 -31.52 12.48 2.19
N LEU A 5 -30.22 12.34 2.45
CA LEU A 5 -29.70 12.54 3.79
C LEU A 5 -29.87 14.02 4.14
N ILE A 6 -30.59 14.32 5.22
CA ILE A 6 -30.72 15.71 5.66
C ILE A 6 -29.40 16.09 6.32
N ALA A 7 -28.56 16.87 5.62
CA ALA A 7 -27.23 17.25 6.10
C ALA A 7 -27.26 17.92 7.49
N ALA A 8 -28.33 18.67 7.79
CA ALA A 8 -28.55 19.27 9.11
C ALA A 8 -28.90 18.24 10.21
N ALA A 9 -29.45 17.08 9.86
CA ALA A 9 -29.80 16.00 10.79
C ALA A 9 -28.62 15.06 11.06
N GLN A 10 -27.59 15.09 10.23
CA GLN A 10 -26.43 14.19 10.30
C GLN A 10 -25.73 14.15 11.67
N PRO A 11 -25.49 15.28 12.38
CA PRO A 11 -24.92 15.26 13.73
C PRO A 11 -25.86 14.63 14.78
N ALA A 12 -27.17 14.87 14.63
CA ALA A 12 -28.20 14.29 15.51
C ALA A 12 -28.27 12.77 15.33
N ILE A 13 -28.29 12.30 14.08
CA ILE A 13 -28.21 10.86 13.72
C ILE A 13 -26.97 10.23 14.38
N ALA A 14 -25.78 10.83 14.18
CA ALA A 14 -24.54 10.32 14.75
C ALA A 14 -24.58 10.22 16.29
N SER A 15 -25.12 11.24 16.96
CA SER A 15 -25.25 11.23 18.43
C SER A 15 -26.18 10.14 18.94
N ARG A 16 -27.28 9.87 18.23
CA ARG A 16 -28.30 8.87 18.60
C ARG A 16 -27.81 7.45 18.36
N LEU A 17 -27.12 7.22 17.25
CA LEU A 17 -26.44 5.96 16.97
C LEU A 17 -25.40 5.64 18.05
N ALA A 18 -24.58 6.61 18.45
CA ALA A 18 -23.60 6.44 19.52
C ALA A 18 -24.25 6.14 20.89
N GLN A 19 -25.36 6.81 21.24
CA GLN A 19 -26.10 6.53 22.48
C GLN A 19 -26.65 5.09 22.56
N LYS A 20 -26.91 4.46 21.40
CA LYS A 20 -27.38 3.08 21.31
C LYS A 20 -26.24 2.05 21.13
N GLY A 21 -24.99 2.51 21.17
CA GLY A 21 -23.79 1.68 21.03
C GLY A 21 -23.47 1.29 19.59
N LEU A 22 -23.95 2.07 18.61
CA LEU A 22 -23.63 1.88 17.20
C LEU A 22 -22.45 2.77 16.77
N ASP A 23 -21.27 2.38 17.23
CA ASP A 23 -20.03 3.17 17.13
C ASP A 23 -19.48 3.28 15.70
N LEU A 24 -19.58 2.23 14.87
CA LEU A 24 -19.15 2.30 13.48
C LEU A 24 -20.10 3.18 12.67
N LEU A 25 -21.41 2.98 12.83
CA LEU A 25 -22.39 3.77 12.10
C LEU A 25 -22.30 5.24 12.54
N SER A 26 -22.28 5.51 13.85
CA SER A 26 -22.12 6.88 14.36
C SER A 26 -20.83 7.55 13.90
N GLY A 27 -19.72 6.79 13.77
CA GLY A 27 -18.46 7.27 13.23
C GLY A 27 -18.58 7.76 11.79
N VAL A 28 -19.27 6.99 10.92
CA VAL A 28 -19.50 7.39 9.53
C VAL A 28 -20.40 8.63 9.45
N PHE A 29 -21.46 8.70 10.25
CA PHE A 29 -22.35 9.86 10.26
C PHE A 29 -21.73 11.10 10.93
N ARG A 30 -20.73 10.96 11.81
CA ARG A 30 -19.97 12.09 12.38
C ARG A 30 -18.98 12.71 11.37
N GLY A 31 -18.67 12.00 10.28
CA GLY A 31 -17.77 12.49 9.23
C GLY A 31 -18.32 13.70 8.45
N PRO A 32 -17.48 14.35 7.62
CA PRO A 32 -17.89 15.50 6.81
C PRO A 32 -19.13 15.20 5.94
N PRO A 33 -20.05 16.16 5.76
CA PRO A 33 -21.22 15.97 4.91
C PRO A 33 -20.79 15.59 3.49
N GLY A 34 -21.38 14.51 2.96
CA GLY A 34 -21.07 13.98 1.63
C GLY A 34 -19.94 12.93 1.57
N GLN A 35 -19.24 12.64 2.67
CA GLN A 35 -18.27 11.54 2.73
C GLN A 35 -18.89 10.31 3.40
N GLY A 36 -19.35 9.34 2.60
CA GLY A 36 -19.78 8.01 3.06
C GLY A 36 -21.11 7.95 3.83
N ALA A 37 -21.54 9.03 4.49
CA ALA A 37 -22.80 9.06 5.25
C ALA A 37 -24.05 8.88 4.36
N ALA A 38 -24.06 9.48 3.16
CA ALA A 38 -25.15 9.31 2.20
C ALA A 38 -25.18 7.88 1.63
N GLU A 39 -24.02 7.32 1.30
CA GLU A 39 -23.89 5.93 0.81
C GLU A 39 -24.31 4.93 1.90
N MET A 40 -23.90 5.16 3.15
CA MET A 40 -24.31 4.30 4.27
C MET A 40 -25.81 4.42 4.59
N ALA A 41 -26.40 5.60 4.48
CA ALA A 41 -27.84 5.74 4.63
C ALA A 41 -28.63 4.98 3.56
N GLN A 42 -28.14 5.02 2.32
CA GLN A 42 -28.72 4.24 1.23
C GLN A 42 -28.54 2.74 1.47
N LEU A 43 -27.36 2.28 1.89
CA LEU A 43 -27.12 0.86 2.23
C LEU A 43 -28.00 0.37 3.40
N ILE A 44 -28.18 1.19 4.43
CA ILE A 44 -29.07 0.88 5.56
C ILE A 44 -30.50 0.75 5.05
N HIS A 45 -30.96 1.67 4.21
CA HIS A 45 -32.30 1.58 3.63
C HIS A 45 -32.48 0.33 2.76
N ASP A 46 -31.54 0.05 1.87
CA ASP A 46 -31.61 -1.08 0.94
C ASP A 46 -31.59 -2.44 1.67
N GLN A 47 -30.80 -2.57 2.75
CA GLN A 47 -30.64 -3.84 3.47
C GLN A 47 -31.61 -4.02 4.64
N THR A 48 -32.02 -2.94 5.31
CA THR A 48 -32.84 -3.02 6.52
C THR A 48 -34.25 -2.44 6.35
N GLY A 49 -34.48 -1.68 5.28
CA GLY A 49 -35.73 -0.97 5.00
C GLY A 49 -35.95 0.27 5.87
N ILE A 50 -34.93 0.73 6.61
CA ILE A 50 -35.04 1.79 7.61
C ILE A 50 -34.57 3.12 7.02
N ASP A 51 -35.37 4.18 7.18
CA ASP A 51 -34.91 5.55 6.92
C ASP A 51 -34.09 6.03 8.12
N ILE A 52 -32.81 6.31 7.90
CA ILE A 52 -31.90 6.74 8.96
C ILE A 52 -32.22 8.15 9.48
N ASN A 53 -32.95 8.96 8.70
CA ASN A 53 -33.38 10.30 9.13
C ASN A 53 -34.36 10.20 10.33
N ASP A 54 -35.14 9.11 10.43
CA ASP A 54 -36.04 8.84 11.56
C ASP A 54 -35.29 8.65 12.88
N ALA A 55 -33.98 8.35 12.83
CA ALA A 55 -33.12 8.31 14.01
C ALA A 55 -32.93 9.70 14.65
N ALA A 56 -32.89 10.77 13.85
CA ALA A 56 -32.78 12.14 14.36
C ALA A 56 -34.07 12.57 15.07
N GLU A 57 -35.21 12.15 14.55
CA GLU A 57 -36.54 12.51 15.03
C GLU A 57 -37.07 11.56 16.11
N ASN A 58 -36.25 10.59 16.54
CA ASN A 58 -36.60 9.57 17.55
C ASN A 58 -37.85 8.75 17.19
N LYS A 59 -38.06 8.51 15.90
CA LYS A 59 -39.20 7.74 15.36
C LYS A 59 -38.91 6.25 15.21
N LEU A 60 -37.66 5.83 15.41
CA LEU A 60 -37.25 4.43 15.34
C LEU A 60 -37.74 3.62 16.55
N GLY A 61 -38.51 2.57 16.29
CA GLY A 61 -38.93 1.59 17.31
C GLY A 61 -37.84 0.60 17.68
N ASP A 62 -37.99 -0.10 18.80
CA ASP A 62 -36.98 -1.04 19.33
C ASP A 62 -36.61 -2.16 18.35
N ALA A 63 -37.58 -2.65 17.58
CA ALA A 63 -37.33 -3.65 16.54
C ALA A 63 -36.47 -3.11 15.38
N GLN A 64 -36.59 -1.82 15.05
CA GLN A 64 -35.75 -1.18 14.03
C GLN A 64 -34.33 -0.96 14.57
N TRP A 65 -34.19 -0.58 15.84
CA TRP A 65 -32.89 -0.50 16.52
C TRP A 65 -32.16 -1.84 16.55
N ALA A 66 -32.87 -2.93 16.80
CA ALA A 66 -32.29 -4.28 16.77
C ALA A 66 -31.73 -4.64 15.38
N ARG A 67 -32.46 -4.30 14.29
CA ARG A 67 -32.00 -4.54 12.91
C ARG A 67 -30.76 -3.71 12.55
N LEU A 68 -30.73 -2.44 12.95
CA LEU A 68 -29.56 -1.57 12.77
C LEU A 68 -28.33 -2.12 13.49
N LYS A 69 -28.52 -2.64 14.72
CA LYS A 69 -27.44 -3.25 15.48
C LYS A 69 -26.94 -4.55 14.83
N GLN A 70 -27.84 -5.38 14.31
CA GLN A 70 -27.49 -6.58 13.57
C GLN A 70 -26.70 -6.24 12.29
N PHE A 71 -27.15 -5.25 11.53
CA PHE A 71 -26.45 -4.74 10.34
C PHE A 71 -25.02 -4.27 10.67
N GLU A 72 -24.83 -3.55 11.77
CA GLU A 72 -23.51 -3.13 12.21
C GLU A 72 -22.62 -4.30 12.63
N PHE A 73 -23.16 -5.28 13.37
CA PHE A 73 -22.42 -6.49 13.73
C PHE A 73 -21.96 -7.27 12.50
N ASP A 74 -22.82 -7.44 11.50
CA ASP A 74 -22.47 -8.11 10.25
C ASP A 74 -21.35 -7.34 9.53
N GLY A 75 -21.43 -6.01 9.48
CA GLY A 75 -20.38 -5.14 8.94
C GLY A 75 -19.05 -5.27 9.71
N GLN A 76 -19.10 -5.22 11.05
CA GLN A 76 -17.93 -5.38 11.93
C GLN A 76 -17.24 -6.73 11.69
N SER A 77 -18.02 -7.81 11.60
CA SER A 77 -17.50 -9.16 11.39
C SER A 77 -16.76 -9.26 10.05
N LYS A 78 -17.31 -8.67 8.99
CA LYS A 78 -16.71 -8.66 7.65
C LYS A 78 -15.42 -7.82 7.62
N LEU A 79 -15.41 -6.66 8.28
CA LEU A 79 -14.22 -5.83 8.41
C LEU A 79 -13.12 -6.53 9.21
N LEU A 80 -13.48 -7.25 10.28
CA LEU A 80 -12.54 -8.03 11.06
C LEU A 80 -11.94 -9.17 10.23
N ALA A 81 -12.76 -9.90 9.46
CA ALA A 81 -12.30 -10.95 8.57
C ALA A 81 -11.32 -10.42 7.51
N LEU A 82 -11.61 -9.25 6.91
CA LEU A 82 -10.71 -8.60 5.95
C LEU A 82 -9.38 -8.19 6.59
N ARG A 83 -9.39 -7.68 7.83
CA ARG A 83 -8.15 -7.38 8.57
C ARG A 83 -7.35 -8.63 8.86
N GLN A 84 -7.99 -9.69 9.33
CA GLN A 84 -7.34 -10.97 9.61
C GLN A 84 -6.71 -11.57 8.34
N GLN A 85 -7.40 -11.49 7.21
CA GLN A 85 -6.83 -11.88 5.91
C GLN A 85 -5.59 -11.06 5.56
N GLY A 86 -5.66 -9.73 5.67
CA GLY A 86 -4.52 -8.86 5.39
C GLY A 86 -3.33 -9.10 6.32
N ASP A 87 -3.56 -9.38 7.60
CA ASP A 87 -2.50 -9.75 8.54
C ASP A 87 -1.89 -11.11 8.22
N GLY A 88 -2.71 -12.09 7.79
CA GLY A 88 -2.25 -13.39 7.32
C GLY A 88 -1.35 -13.29 6.09
N ASP A 89 -1.74 -12.50 5.09
CA ASP A 89 -0.94 -12.27 3.88
C ASP A 89 0.42 -11.64 4.21
N ARG A 90 0.45 -10.69 5.15
CA ARG A 90 1.70 -10.06 5.59
C ARG A 90 2.65 -11.05 6.27
N ILE A 91 2.12 -11.92 7.12
CA ILE A 91 2.90 -12.97 7.77
C ILE A 91 3.45 -13.95 6.72
N GLU A 92 2.64 -14.33 5.72
CA GLU A 92 3.07 -15.24 4.66
C GLU A 92 4.17 -14.60 3.79
N LEU A 93 4.06 -13.31 3.44
CA LEU A 93 5.12 -12.59 2.73
C LEU A 93 6.43 -12.56 3.52
N GLU A 94 6.37 -12.31 4.83
CA GLU A 94 7.54 -12.36 5.70
C GLU A 94 8.14 -13.78 5.77
N ARG A 95 7.29 -14.81 5.81
CA ARG A 95 7.70 -16.22 5.78
C ARG A 95 8.39 -16.58 4.48
N ILE A 96 7.85 -16.18 3.33
CA ILE A 96 8.47 -16.39 2.00
C ILE A 96 9.84 -15.72 1.95
N ALA A 97 9.94 -14.46 2.41
CA ALA A 97 11.22 -13.75 2.45
C ALA A 97 12.23 -14.37 3.43
N ALA A 98 11.77 -14.95 4.54
CA ALA A 98 12.62 -15.70 5.46
C ALA A 98 13.09 -17.03 4.85
N ALA A 99 12.20 -17.74 4.15
CA ALA A 99 12.49 -18.98 3.45
C ALA A 99 13.49 -18.78 2.31
N ASP A 100 13.39 -17.69 1.55
CA ASP A 100 14.36 -17.33 0.50
C ASP A 100 15.78 -17.17 1.07
N ARG A 101 15.91 -16.46 2.20
CA ARG A 101 17.20 -16.35 2.91
C ARG A 101 17.70 -17.68 3.45
N ALA A 102 16.81 -18.54 3.94
CA ALA A 102 17.16 -19.87 4.43
C ALA A 102 17.64 -20.78 3.30
N ASN A 103 16.97 -20.78 2.14
CA ASN A 103 17.37 -21.51 0.95
C ASN A 103 18.74 -21.06 0.45
N ALA A 104 19.01 -19.75 0.44
CA ALA A 104 20.32 -19.22 0.07
C ALA A 104 21.44 -19.74 0.99
N ARG A 105 21.18 -19.83 2.31
CA ARG A 105 22.14 -20.41 3.28
C ARG A 105 22.32 -21.91 3.07
N GLN A 106 21.24 -22.66 2.86
CA GLN A 106 21.31 -24.09 2.56
C GLN A 106 22.10 -24.37 1.27
N MET A 107 21.94 -23.54 0.24
CA MET A 107 22.74 -23.64 -0.98
C MET A 107 24.24 -23.43 -0.70
N GLN A 108 24.58 -22.48 0.17
CA GLN A 108 25.97 -22.25 0.59
C GLN A 108 26.52 -23.44 1.38
N GLU A 109 25.74 -24.01 2.32
CA GLU A 109 26.12 -25.20 3.07
C GLU A 109 26.35 -26.41 2.15
N ALA A 110 25.44 -26.64 1.18
CA ALA A 110 25.58 -27.69 0.18
C ALA A 110 26.82 -27.49 -0.71
N ALA A 111 27.12 -26.25 -1.10
CA ALA A 111 28.33 -25.92 -1.86
C ALA A 111 29.62 -26.13 -1.04
N MET A 112 29.58 -25.89 0.28
CA MET A 112 30.71 -26.16 1.19
C MET A 112 30.95 -27.66 1.43
N ALA A 113 29.88 -28.44 1.46
CA ALA A 113 29.91 -29.89 1.61
C ALA A 113 30.38 -30.63 0.34
N ASN A 114 30.36 -29.95 -0.80
CA ASN A 114 30.86 -30.49 -2.05
C ASN A 114 32.39 -30.68 -1.99
N GLN A 115 32.87 -31.83 -2.49
CA GLN A 115 34.29 -32.18 -2.46
C GLN A 115 35.11 -31.38 -3.50
N ASP A 116 34.46 -30.79 -4.50
CA ASP A 116 35.12 -29.97 -5.51
C ASP A 116 35.50 -28.57 -4.94
N PRO A 117 36.81 -28.25 -4.84
CA PRO A 117 37.28 -26.96 -4.37
C PRO A 117 36.83 -25.78 -5.25
N TRP A 118 36.56 -26.02 -6.54
CA TRP A 118 36.11 -24.99 -7.48
C TRP A 118 34.71 -24.51 -7.14
N VAL A 119 33.75 -25.43 -6.97
CA VAL A 119 32.36 -25.12 -6.60
C VAL A 119 32.32 -24.36 -5.27
N ARG A 120 33.11 -24.80 -4.29
CA ARG A 120 33.19 -24.18 -2.98
C ARG A 120 33.72 -22.74 -3.02
N ARG A 121 34.72 -22.48 -3.86
CA ARG A 121 35.41 -21.19 -3.92
C ARG A 121 34.90 -20.24 -5.00
N PHE A 122 34.08 -20.74 -5.93
CA PHE A 122 33.60 -19.98 -7.09
C PHE A 122 32.98 -18.64 -6.70
N ILE A 123 32.09 -18.62 -5.71
CA ILE A 123 31.41 -17.38 -5.27
C ILE A 123 32.42 -16.35 -4.78
N TYR A 124 33.41 -16.77 -3.99
CA TYR A 124 34.46 -15.88 -3.48
C TYR A 124 35.35 -15.37 -4.61
N VAL A 125 35.78 -16.26 -5.51
CA VAL A 125 36.60 -15.89 -6.68
C VAL A 125 35.85 -14.91 -7.57
N TYR A 126 34.58 -15.19 -7.88
CA TYR A 126 33.72 -14.32 -8.67
C TYR A 126 33.57 -12.94 -8.01
N ALA A 127 33.24 -12.90 -6.72
CA ALA A 127 33.11 -11.65 -5.97
C ALA A 127 34.43 -10.86 -5.96
N SER A 128 35.57 -11.52 -5.74
CA SER A 128 36.89 -10.87 -5.76
C SER A 128 37.25 -10.32 -7.13
N VAL A 129 37.00 -11.07 -8.21
CA VAL A 129 37.29 -10.64 -9.59
C VAL A 129 36.43 -9.44 -9.98
N ILE A 130 35.13 -9.48 -9.73
CA ILE A 130 34.23 -8.36 -10.03
C ILE A 130 34.59 -7.12 -9.20
N THR A 131 34.89 -7.31 -7.92
CA THR A 131 35.32 -6.20 -7.04
C THR A 131 36.61 -5.58 -7.58
N LEU A 132 37.61 -6.39 -7.90
CA LEU A 132 38.89 -5.91 -8.41
C LEU A 132 38.74 -5.19 -9.76
N LEU A 133 37.93 -5.72 -10.68
CA LEU A 133 37.61 -5.06 -11.95
C LEU A 133 36.90 -3.72 -11.74
N THR A 134 35.98 -3.64 -10.77
CA THR A 134 35.27 -2.41 -10.44
C THR A 134 36.23 -1.36 -9.87
N PHE A 135 37.08 -1.74 -8.92
CA PHE A 135 38.11 -0.85 -8.38
C PHE A 135 39.12 -0.42 -9.44
N ALA A 136 39.55 -1.32 -10.32
CA ALA A 136 40.44 -1.00 -11.43
C ALA A 136 39.79 0.00 -12.40
N PHE A 137 38.51 -0.20 -12.73
CA PHE A 137 37.75 0.74 -13.57
C PHE A 137 37.65 2.11 -12.92
N ILE A 138 37.27 2.19 -11.63
CA ILE A 138 37.19 3.46 -10.89
C ILE A 138 38.58 4.12 -10.82
N PHE A 139 39.64 3.34 -10.59
CA PHE A 139 41.01 3.85 -10.53
C PHE A 139 41.44 4.45 -11.87
N VAL A 140 41.20 3.76 -12.99
CA VAL A 140 41.49 4.29 -14.34
C VAL A 140 40.61 5.50 -14.66
N ALA A 141 39.35 5.51 -14.24
CA ALA A 141 38.46 6.65 -14.43
C ALA A 141 38.89 7.89 -13.63
N ALA A 142 39.35 7.70 -12.39
CA ALA A 142 39.71 8.78 -11.48
C ALA A 142 41.14 9.33 -11.72
N PHE A 143 42.08 8.45 -12.09
CA PHE A 143 43.51 8.78 -12.20
C PHE A 143 44.07 8.62 -13.62
N GLY A 144 43.25 8.21 -14.59
CA GLY A 144 43.64 8.12 -15.99
C GLY A 144 43.97 9.49 -16.61
N PRO A 145 44.53 9.49 -17.84
CA PRO A 145 44.82 10.74 -18.54
C PRO A 145 43.55 11.59 -18.64
N ARG A 146 43.69 12.89 -18.35
CA ARG A 146 42.56 13.84 -18.36
C ARG A 146 41.90 13.81 -19.73
N TYR A 147 40.71 13.24 -19.78
CA TYR A 147 39.85 13.32 -20.96
C TYR A 147 39.49 14.80 -21.16
N GLU A 148 39.76 15.33 -22.35
CA GLU A 148 39.32 16.68 -22.69
C GLU A 148 37.80 16.76 -22.59
N ALA A 149 37.26 17.96 -22.31
CA ALA A 149 35.83 18.19 -22.04
C ALA A 149 34.88 17.73 -23.17
N ASN A 150 35.40 17.39 -24.34
CA ASN A 150 34.66 16.92 -25.50
C ASN A 150 34.96 15.46 -25.91
N ASP A 151 35.75 14.71 -25.13
CA ASP A 151 36.00 13.29 -25.42
C ASP A 151 34.75 12.45 -25.10
N PRO A 152 34.19 11.68 -26.07
CA PRO A 152 33.08 10.76 -25.84
C PRO A 152 33.31 9.78 -24.67
N ARG A 153 34.56 9.45 -24.35
CA ARG A 153 34.93 8.54 -23.26
C ARG A 153 34.59 9.10 -21.88
N SER A 154 34.68 10.42 -21.69
CA SER A 154 34.36 11.07 -20.41
C SER A 154 32.88 10.86 -20.04
N ARG A 155 31.97 11.01 -21.01
CA ARG A 155 30.52 10.79 -20.80
C ARG A 155 30.20 9.34 -20.43
N VAL A 156 30.87 8.37 -21.05
CA VAL A 156 30.68 6.95 -20.72
C VAL A 156 31.15 6.67 -19.29
N ILE A 157 32.31 7.20 -18.91
CA ILE A 157 32.85 7.07 -17.56
C ILE A 157 31.89 7.67 -16.53
N ASP A 158 31.40 8.89 -16.74
CA ASP A 158 30.46 9.56 -15.83
C ASP A 158 29.15 8.78 -15.68
N THR A 159 28.64 8.24 -16.79
CA THR A 159 27.41 7.43 -16.78
C THR A 159 27.60 6.13 -15.99
N VAL A 160 28.72 5.44 -16.21
CA VAL A 160 29.02 4.18 -15.51
C VAL A 160 29.30 4.43 -14.03
N LEU A 161 30.04 5.49 -13.67
CA LEU A 161 30.25 5.87 -12.27
C LEU A 161 28.92 6.20 -11.58
N GLY A 162 28.08 7.03 -12.23
CA GLY A 162 26.76 7.38 -11.71
C GLY A 162 25.89 6.14 -11.47
N PHE A 163 25.89 5.20 -12.42
CA PHE A 163 25.17 3.94 -12.29
C PHE A 163 25.72 3.07 -11.14
N LEU A 164 27.05 2.88 -11.06
CA LEU A 164 27.69 2.09 -10.01
C LEU A 164 27.41 2.67 -8.62
N LEU A 165 27.49 3.99 -8.46
CA LEU A 165 27.16 4.66 -7.21
C LEU A 165 25.68 4.51 -6.87
N GLY A 166 24.79 4.71 -7.84
CA GLY A 166 23.34 4.57 -7.64
C GLY A 166 22.93 3.15 -7.23
N VAL A 167 23.41 2.13 -7.94
CA VAL A 167 23.10 0.73 -7.65
C VAL A 167 23.71 0.30 -6.31
N SER A 168 24.97 0.66 -6.04
CA SER A 168 25.64 0.26 -4.80
C SER A 168 25.02 0.91 -3.58
N LEU A 169 24.73 2.22 -3.63
CA LEU A 169 24.07 2.92 -2.54
C LEU A 169 22.66 2.36 -2.31
N SER A 170 21.92 2.08 -3.38
CA SER A 170 20.60 1.44 -3.27
C SER A 170 20.68 0.06 -2.63
N ALA A 171 21.67 -0.76 -3.02
CA ALA A 171 21.87 -2.09 -2.44
C ALA A 171 22.23 -2.00 -0.94
N ILE A 172 23.06 -1.04 -0.54
CA ILE A 172 23.39 -0.77 0.87
C ILE A 172 22.14 -0.36 1.65
N ILE A 173 21.36 0.58 1.14
CA ILE A 173 20.11 1.02 1.79
C ILE A 173 19.15 -0.16 1.92
N GLN A 174 18.97 -0.98 0.87
CA GLN A 174 18.12 -2.17 0.92
C GLN A 174 18.62 -3.21 1.91
N TYR A 175 19.93 -3.37 2.06
CA TYR A 175 20.53 -4.28 3.05
C TYR A 175 20.24 -3.83 4.48
N PHE A 176 20.41 -2.54 4.80
CA PHE A 176 20.23 -2.01 6.16
C PHE A 176 18.76 -1.75 6.53
N PHE A 177 17.96 -1.24 5.61
CA PHE A 177 16.57 -0.84 5.88
C PHE A 177 15.53 -1.87 5.39
N GLY A 178 15.98 -2.92 4.70
CA GLY A 178 15.11 -3.98 4.17
C GLY A 178 14.25 -3.53 3.00
N SER A 179 13.89 -4.47 2.12
CA SER A 179 12.98 -4.18 1.00
C SER A 179 11.54 -3.85 1.45
N SER A 180 11.17 -4.20 2.69
CA SER A 180 9.84 -3.92 3.27
C SER A 180 9.56 -2.42 3.44
N ALA A 181 10.57 -1.58 3.65
CA ALA A 181 10.42 -0.13 3.61
C ALA A 181 10.06 0.36 2.19
N GLY A 182 10.65 -0.27 1.17
CA GLY A 182 10.33 -0.03 -0.24
C GLY A 182 8.92 -0.48 -0.61
N SER A 183 8.47 -1.65 -0.12
CA SER A 183 7.11 -2.14 -0.40
C SER A 183 6.04 -1.28 0.27
N LYS A 184 6.20 -0.93 1.56
CA LYS A 184 5.31 0.01 2.24
C LYS A 184 5.25 1.37 1.54
N ALA A 185 6.40 1.95 1.18
CA ALA A 185 6.45 3.21 0.45
C ALA A 185 5.82 3.12 -0.95
N LYS A 186 5.84 1.93 -1.58
CA LYS A 186 5.19 1.69 -2.87
C LYS A 186 3.67 1.57 -2.70
N ASP A 187 3.22 0.85 -1.68
CA ASP A 187 1.80 0.70 -1.34
C ASP A 187 1.18 2.04 -0.95
N ASP A 188 1.90 2.86 -0.17
CA ASP A 188 1.49 4.23 0.20
C ASP A 188 1.33 5.11 -1.05
N ARG A 189 2.32 5.08 -1.97
CA ARG A 189 2.26 5.85 -3.22
C ARG A 189 1.15 5.38 -4.16
N ILE A 190 0.88 4.07 -4.22
CA ILE A 190 -0.23 3.53 -5.01
C ILE A 190 -1.57 3.95 -4.40
N GLY A 191 -1.70 3.91 -3.07
CA GLY A 191 -2.88 4.38 -2.35
C GLY A 191 -3.15 5.86 -2.59
N ASP A 192 -2.11 6.70 -2.54
CA ASP A 192 -2.23 8.13 -2.81
C ASP A 192 -2.55 8.43 -4.28
N ALA A 193 -1.95 7.70 -5.22
CA ALA A 193 -2.27 7.81 -6.64
C ALA A 193 -3.71 7.39 -6.95
N MET A 194 -4.22 6.32 -6.33
CA MET A 194 -5.62 5.90 -6.46
C MET A 194 -6.59 6.92 -5.86
N ARG A 195 -6.27 7.50 -4.70
CA ARG A 195 -7.07 8.57 -4.09
C ARG A 195 -7.11 9.81 -4.97
N ALA A 196 -5.97 10.22 -5.53
CA ALA A 196 -5.88 11.34 -6.46
C ALA A 196 -6.68 11.06 -7.75
N GLN A 197 -6.60 9.85 -8.30
CA GLN A 197 -7.37 9.45 -9.47
C GLN A 197 -8.88 9.41 -9.20
N THR A 198 -9.29 8.95 -8.01
CA THR A 198 -10.71 8.93 -7.58
C THR A 198 -11.25 10.34 -7.36
N GLN A 199 -10.44 11.25 -6.82
CA GLN A 199 -10.79 12.67 -6.71
C GLN A 199 -10.88 13.35 -8.08
N ALA A 200 -9.95 13.05 -8.99
CA ALA A 200 -9.97 13.58 -10.36
C ALA A 200 -11.20 13.10 -11.15
N LEU A 201 -11.61 11.83 -11.00
CA LEU A 201 -12.85 11.33 -11.61
C LEU A 201 -14.11 11.99 -11.03
N ARG A 202 -14.09 12.39 -9.75
CA ARG A 202 -15.22 13.08 -9.09
C ARG A 202 -15.28 14.57 -9.40
N ALA A 203 -14.17 15.17 -9.80
CA ALA A 203 -14.05 16.60 -10.11
C ALA A 203 -14.28 16.95 -11.59
N ASP A 204 -14.66 15.98 -12.43
CA ASP A 204 -14.96 16.21 -13.85
C ASP A 204 -16.47 16.40 -14.09
N PRO A 205 -17.00 17.64 -14.12
CA PRO A 205 -18.40 17.93 -14.41
C PRO A 205 -18.75 17.76 -15.90
N SER A 206 -17.82 17.38 -16.77
CA SER A 206 -18.05 17.36 -18.23
C SER A 206 -18.63 16.04 -18.78
N ARG A 207 -18.77 15.00 -17.95
CA ARG A 207 -19.41 13.73 -18.36
C ARG A 207 -20.94 13.69 -18.29
N ASP A 208 -21.59 14.71 -17.72
CA ASP A 208 -23.05 14.78 -17.63
C ASP A 208 -23.73 15.45 -18.86
N ARG A 209 -22.93 15.86 -19.86
CA ARG A 209 -23.46 16.33 -21.17
C ARG A 209 -23.26 15.27 -22.25
N GLY A 210 -23.86 14.11 -22.03
CA GLY A 210 -23.80 12.95 -22.93
C GLY A 210 -25.17 12.34 -23.23
N GLY A 211 -26.24 13.14 -23.18
CA GLY A 211 -27.58 12.75 -23.64
C GLY A 211 -27.77 13.10 -25.12
N ARG A 212 -27.71 12.05 -25.94
CA ARG A 212 -28.12 11.84 -27.36
C ARG A 212 -29.31 12.69 -27.87
N PRO A 213 -29.69 12.60 -29.17
CA PRO A 213 -28.97 12.25 -30.41
C PRO A 213 -28.74 13.44 -31.35
#